data_AF-A0A3N5Q275-F1
#
_entry.id   AF-A0A3N5Q275-F1
#
_cell.length_a   1.000
_cell.length_b   1.000
_cell.length_c   1.000
_cell.angle_alpha   90.00
_cell.angle_beta   90.00
_cell.angle_gamma   90.00
#
_symmetry.space_group_name_H-M   'P 1'
#
loop_
_entity.id
_entity.type
_entity.pdbx_description
1 polymer ?
#
loop_
_entity_poly.entity_id
_entity_poly.type
_entity_poly.pdbx_seq_one_letter_code
_entity_poly.pdbx_strand_id
1 'polypeptide(L)'
;MKSIVLLSFALVALSVWGCSSDDGAMSTDENAGITEIKDPGPINGDMAKFTKNGQGIAATYKGRKITVLMAEYLTTESADEAGRTVHYAVHGNKQLGGDFVPDVNYQVDGSLNVSYYVDQNRPCADLGVGATSASIDRAMASWDRASCSDLGMTKIPSSNAVTTGFISFILGYGGSFDVTADIVHCGWMSGAFFNDLAPNGSTNILGVTFTLVFTDDEGNLTDVDKNGQYDVAFREIYYNDNFAWHDQDGQKYDVEWVALHEAGHGLSQGHFGSRFVTNSNGKRHYAPLAVMNPAYNTDTPKIGETDLAGHCSLWAMWPKK
;
A
#
# COMPACT_ATOMS: atom_id res chain seq x y z
N MET A 1 39.56 29.52 -69.22
CA MET A 1 40.58 28.48 -69.00
C MET A 1 41.08 28.57 -67.57
N LYS A 2 40.77 27.54 -66.76
CA LYS A 2 41.50 26.92 -65.64
C LYS A 2 42.13 27.72 -64.46
N SER A 3 41.96 27.07 -63.28
CA SER A 3 42.76 27.08 -62.02
C SER A 3 42.40 28.19 -61.01
N ILE A 4 41.77 27.94 -59.83
CA ILE A 4 42.17 27.17 -58.61
C ILE A 4 43.61 27.56 -58.16
N VAL A 5 43.89 28.13 -56.96
CA VAL A 5 44.06 27.45 -55.66
C VAL A 5 44.57 28.44 -54.54
N LEU A 6 44.10 28.21 -53.29
CA LEU A 6 44.62 28.44 -51.91
C LEU A 6 44.75 29.83 -51.23
N LEU A 7 43.93 29.98 -50.17
CA LEU A 7 44.21 30.22 -48.74
C LEU A 7 45.44 31.06 -48.30
N SER A 8 45.20 32.01 -47.37
CA SER A 8 45.92 32.10 -46.08
C SER A 8 45.23 33.02 -45.07
N PHE A 9 45.32 32.59 -43.81
CA PHE A 9 44.74 33.13 -42.57
C PHE A 9 45.23 34.54 -42.20
N ALA A 10 44.37 35.32 -41.54
CA ALA A 10 44.79 36.37 -40.62
C ALA A 10 43.89 36.39 -39.38
N LEU A 11 44.53 36.06 -38.26
CA LEU A 11 44.08 36.15 -36.87
C LEU A 11 43.95 37.63 -36.48
N VAL A 12 42.86 38.04 -35.86
CA VAL A 12 42.83 39.27 -35.04
C VAL A 12 42.22 38.94 -33.69
N ALA A 13 43.08 39.01 -32.67
CA ALA A 13 42.72 39.02 -31.27
C ALA A 13 42.11 40.37 -30.91
N LEU A 14 40.97 40.37 -30.22
CA LEU A 14 40.48 41.53 -29.49
C LEU A 14 40.46 41.19 -27.99
N SER A 15 41.38 41.80 -27.26
CA SER A 15 41.32 41.93 -25.81
C SER A 15 40.57 43.22 -25.47
N VAL A 16 39.46 43.09 -24.74
CA VAL A 16 38.92 44.19 -23.93
C VAL A 16 38.57 43.63 -22.55
N TRP A 17 39.32 44.08 -21.56
CA TRP A 17 39.02 43.97 -20.13
C TRP A 17 38.61 45.37 -19.67
N GLY A 18 37.48 45.49 -18.96
CA GLY A 18 37.05 46.77 -18.38
C GLY A 18 35.60 46.77 -17.92
N CYS A 19 35.40 46.39 -16.66
CA CYS A 19 34.15 46.29 -15.89
C CYS A 19 33.28 47.58 -15.85
N SER A 20 31.95 47.44 -15.77
CA SER A 20 31.15 47.97 -14.64
C SER A 20 29.67 47.55 -14.74
N SER A 21 29.24 46.76 -13.75
CA SER A 21 27.94 46.73 -13.04
C SER A 21 26.66 47.19 -13.77
N ASP A 22 25.77 46.25 -14.07
CA ASP A 22 24.48 46.09 -13.36
C ASP A 22 23.76 44.84 -13.91
N ASP A 23 24.17 43.68 -13.40
CA ASP A 23 23.40 42.44 -13.54
C ASP A 23 22.26 42.48 -12.53
N GLY A 24 21.11 42.96 -12.98
CA GLY A 24 19.82 42.56 -12.43
C GLY A 24 19.61 41.08 -12.74
N ALA A 25 20.35 40.22 -12.03
CA ALA A 25 20.16 38.78 -12.06
C ALA A 25 18.75 38.50 -11.53
N MET A 26 17.85 38.15 -12.46
CA MET A 26 16.66 37.41 -12.13
C MET A 26 17.14 36.10 -11.52
N SER A 27 17.07 36.02 -10.20
CA SER A 27 17.33 34.80 -9.44
C SER A 27 16.42 33.70 -9.99
N THR A 28 17.02 32.75 -10.70
CA THR A 28 16.44 31.43 -10.93
C THR A 28 16.63 30.63 -9.64
N ASP A 29 15.85 30.98 -8.62
CA ASP A 29 15.68 30.11 -7.47
C ASP A 29 14.72 28.99 -7.89
N GLU A 30 15.24 28.01 -8.64
CA GLU A 30 14.54 26.76 -8.96
C GLU A 30 14.40 25.83 -7.73
N ASN A 31 14.85 26.28 -6.55
CA ASN A 31 14.60 25.63 -5.27
C ASN A 31 13.45 26.29 -4.49
N ALA A 32 12.35 26.60 -5.18
CA ALA A 32 11.06 26.81 -4.49
C ALA A 32 10.77 25.54 -3.67
N GLY A 33 10.85 25.69 -2.34
CA GLY A 33 10.92 24.61 -1.37
C GLY A 33 9.96 23.45 -1.67
N ILE A 34 10.53 22.29 -2.00
CA ILE A 34 9.83 21.03 -1.94
C ILE A 34 9.74 20.68 -0.45
N THR A 35 8.59 20.98 0.17
CA THR A 35 8.27 20.38 1.46
C THR A 35 7.79 18.96 1.20
N GLU A 36 8.71 18.01 1.25
CA GLU A 36 8.36 16.59 1.23
C GLU A 36 7.60 16.27 2.52
N ILE A 37 6.29 16.06 2.40
CA ILE A 37 5.53 15.47 3.51
C ILE A 37 6.00 14.01 3.57
N LYS A 38 6.60 13.63 4.71
CA LYS A 38 7.07 12.27 4.96
C LYS A 38 5.97 11.28 4.57
N ASP A 39 6.37 10.28 3.79
CA ASP A 39 5.63 9.04 3.54
C ASP A 39 4.84 8.67 4.81
N PRO A 40 3.50 8.45 4.74
CA PRO A 40 2.78 7.90 5.88
C PRO A 40 3.48 6.65 6.41
N GLY A 41 4.17 5.91 5.53
CA GLY A 41 5.02 4.77 5.86
C GLY A 41 4.25 3.66 6.58
N PRO A 42 4.84 2.48 6.73
CA PRO A 42 4.38 1.56 7.76
C PRO A 42 4.50 2.28 9.10
N ILE A 43 3.49 2.18 9.97
CA ILE A 43 3.65 2.57 11.38
C ILE A 43 4.66 1.59 12.01
N ASN A 44 5.94 1.88 11.84
CA ASN A 44 7.02 1.27 12.62
C ASN A 44 7.10 1.91 14.03
N GLY A 45 6.37 3.03 14.22
CA GLY A 45 6.50 3.91 15.38
C GLY A 45 5.28 3.94 16.30
N ASP A 46 4.73 2.78 16.69
CA ASP A 46 4.11 2.59 18.02
C ASP A 46 3.66 1.12 18.24
N MET A 47 4.54 0.15 17.98
CA MET A 47 4.39 -1.21 18.54
C MET A 47 4.14 -1.18 20.07
N ALA A 48 4.51 -0.07 20.74
CA ALA A 48 4.19 0.25 22.13
C ALA A 48 2.68 0.23 22.45
N LYS A 49 1.81 0.66 21.52
CA LYS A 49 0.35 0.63 21.70
C LYS A 49 -0.22 -0.79 21.58
N PHE A 50 0.39 -1.63 20.73
CA PHE A 50 0.10 -3.06 20.64
C PHE A 50 0.79 -3.89 21.73
N THR A 51 1.57 -3.28 22.62
CA THR A 51 2.27 -3.96 23.72
C THR A 51 1.87 -3.39 25.07
N LYS A 52 0.62 -2.98 25.25
CA LYS A 52 0.14 -2.34 26.49
C LYS A 52 0.29 -3.18 27.78
N ASN A 53 0.83 -4.41 27.68
CA ASN A 53 1.28 -5.26 28.80
C ASN A 53 2.72 -5.82 28.68
N GLY A 54 3.59 -5.30 27.81
CA GLY A 54 5.01 -5.65 27.78
C GLY A 54 5.36 -7.08 27.34
N GLN A 55 4.39 -7.83 26.80
CA GLN A 55 4.64 -9.04 26.02
C GLN A 55 4.27 -8.70 24.58
N GLY A 56 5.21 -8.85 23.64
CA GLY A 56 4.85 -8.94 22.22
C GLY A 56 3.68 -9.92 22.11
N ILE A 57 2.64 -9.55 21.37
CA ILE A 57 1.41 -10.35 21.30
C ILE A 57 1.71 -11.61 20.51
N ALA A 58 2.36 -12.56 21.18
CA ALA A 58 2.66 -13.89 20.70
C ALA A 58 1.38 -14.72 20.89
N ALA A 59 0.46 -14.61 19.94
CA ALA A 59 -0.54 -15.66 19.78
C ALA A 59 0.15 -16.88 19.15
N THR A 60 -0.44 -18.06 19.33
CA THR A 60 0.06 -19.29 18.70
C THR A 60 -0.88 -19.72 17.59
N TYR A 61 -0.36 -19.85 16.37
CA TYR A 61 -1.05 -20.38 15.21
C TYR A 61 -0.32 -21.62 14.68
N LYS A 62 -1.03 -22.74 14.53
CA LYS A 62 -0.44 -24.06 14.16
C LYS A 62 0.79 -24.44 15.00
N GLY A 63 0.80 -24.08 16.28
CA GLY A 63 1.93 -24.35 17.19
C GLY A 63 3.12 -23.40 17.03
N ARG A 64 3.03 -22.35 16.20
CA ARG A 64 4.06 -21.33 16.01
C ARG A 64 3.60 -20.00 16.57
N LYS A 65 4.53 -19.19 17.07
CA LYS A 65 4.22 -17.84 17.55
C LYS A 65 4.04 -16.90 16.36
N ILE A 66 3.13 -15.92 16.51
CA ILE A 66 2.90 -14.87 15.52
C ILE A 66 2.99 -13.49 16.18
N THR A 67 3.36 -12.46 15.42
CA THR A 67 3.34 -11.07 15.87
C THR A 67 2.88 -10.15 14.74
N VAL A 68 2.39 -8.96 15.10
CA VAL A 68 2.13 -7.90 14.12
C VAL A 68 3.48 -7.32 13.67
N LEU A 69 3.69 -7.29 12.35
CA LEU A 69 4.88 -6.67 11.75
C LEU A 69 4.62 -5.20 11.40
N MET A 70 3.51 -4.91 10.72
CA MET A 70 3.20 -3.57 10.22
C MET A 70 1.71 -3.40 9.88
N ALA A 71 1.32 -2.15 9.70
CA ALA A 71 0.05 -1.73 9.15
C ALA A 71 0.30 -0.75 8.00
N GLU A 72 -0.26 -1.04 6.83
CA GLU A 72 -0.26 -0.16 5.64
C GLU A 72 -1.69 0.36 5.44
N TYR A 73 -1.88 1.65 5.15
CA TYR A 73 -3.22 2.22 4.98
C TYR A 73 -3.32 3.21 3.82
N LEU A 74 -4.47 3.19 3.17
CA LEU A 74 -4.86 4.14 2.14
C LEU A 74 -5.47 5.42 2.71
N THR A 75 -5.01 6.58 2.22
CA THR A 75 -5.45 7.89 2.70
C THR A 75 -6.30 8.73 1.73
N THR A 76 -6.93 9.80 2.24
CA THR A 76 -7.69 10.79 1.45
C THR A 76 -6.81 11.84 0.73
N GLU A 77 -7.44 12.73 -0.06
CA GLU A 77 -6.75 13.57 -1.06
C GLU A 77 -6.13 14.93 -0.62
N SER A 78 -6.15 15.39 0.66
CA SER A 78 -5.95 16.83 0.96
C SER A 78 -4.74 17.22 1.87
N ALA A 79 -3.85 18.14 1.41
CA ALA A 79 -2.93 19.00 2.22
C ALA A 79 -2.16 20.09 1.39
N ASP A 80 -2.37 21.41 1.59
CA ASP A 80 -1.89 22.47 0.66
C ASP A 80 -0.86 23.47 1.25
N GLU A 81 0.27 23.77 0.56
CA GLU A 81 1.12 25.00 0.73
C GLU A 81 1.97 25.33 -0.53
N ALA A 82 2.13 26.62 -0.92
CA ALA A 82 2.68 27.11 -2.22
C ALA A 82 4.06 26.56 -2.68
N GLY A 83 4.15 26.10 -3.94
CA GLY A 83 5.26 25.26 -4.47
C GLY A 83 4.73 24.13 -5.38
N ARG A 84 5.50 23.06 -5.61
CA ARG A 84 4.90 21.74 -5.86
C ARG A 84 4.80 21.08 -4.50
N THR A 85 3.61 20.82 -4.00
CA THR A 85 3.48 20.07 -2.75
C THR A 85 3.55 18.59 -3.08
N VAL A 86 4.65 17.94 -2.74
CA VAL A 86 4.77 16.47 -2.77
C VAL A 86 4.16 15.95 -1.48
N HIS A 87 3.00 15.32 -1.57
CA HIS A 87 2.31 14.81 -0.39
C HIS A 87 2.92 13.51 0.12
N TYR A 88 3.55 12.75 -0.78
CA TYR A 88 4.35 11.58 -0.48
C TYR A 88 5.17 11.21 -1.72
N ALA A 89 6.28 10.52 -1.50
CA ALA A 89 7.09 9.95 -2.54
C ALA A 89 7.62 8.58 -2.11
N VAL A 90 6.97 7.51 -2.59
CA VAL A 90 7.40 6.14 -2.29
C VAL A 90 8.10 5.57 -3.51
N HIS A 91 9.44 5.56 -3.43
CA HIS A 91 10.34 5.10 -4.50
C HIS A 91 10.91 3.70 -4.25
N GLY A 92 10.31 2.93 -3.34
CA GLY A 92 10.70 1.55 -3.02
C GLY A 92 10.47 0.57 -4.17
N ASN A 93 10.84 -0.70 -3.96
CA ASN A 93 10.69 -1.78 -4.94
C ASN A 93 9.25 -2.35 -5.04
N LYS A 94 8.25 -1.67 -4.46
CA LYS A 94 6.86 -2.15 -4.29
C LYS A 94 6.69 -3.43 -3.47
N GLN A 95 7.66 -3.82 -2.65
CA GLN A 95 7.56 -5.03 -1.84
C GLN A 95 7.48 -4.64 -0.37
N LEU A 96 6.63 -5.35 0.37
CA LEU A 96 6.60 -5.26 1.83
C LEU A 96 7.76 -6.08 2.43
N GLY A 97 8.11 -5.80 3.68
CA GLY A 97 9.20 -6.50 4.36
C GLY A 97 8.89 -7.95 4.75
N GLY A 98 7.70 -8.45 4.42
CA GLY A 98 7.28 -9.82 4.68
C GLY A 98 6.42 -10.36 3.54
N ASP A 99 6.59 -11.66 3.26
CA ASP A 99 5.92 -12.37 2.17
C ASP A 99 5.50 -13.78 2.59
N PHE A 100 4.58 -14.39 1.83
CA PHE A 100 4.12 -15.74 2.10
C PHE A 100 5.18 -16.77 1.71
N VAL A 101 5.31 -17.80 2.54
CA VAL A 101 6.22 -18.92 2.26
C VAL A 101 5.52 -19.93 1.33
N PRO A 102 6.11 -20.32 0.19
CA PRO A 102 5.55 -21.33 -0.71
C PRO A 102 5.68 -22.75 -0.15
N ASP A 103 5.06 -23.00 1.00
CA ASP A 103 5.01 -24.26 1.72
C ASP A 103 3.65 -24.36 2.43
N VAL A 104 2.93 -25.45 2.18
CA VAL A 104 1.62 -25.76 2.77
C VAL A 104 1.61 -25.72 4.31
N ASN A 105 2.76 -25.93 4.96
CA ASN A 105 2.87 -25.85 6.41
C ASN A 105 2.80 -24.42 6.96
N TYR A 106 2.95 -23.42 6.09
CA TYR A 106 2.91 -21.99 6.41
C TYR A 106 1.61 -21.33 5.92
N GLN A 107 0.82 -22.00 5.06
CA GLN A 107 -0.47 -21.52 4.59
C GLN A 107 -1.60 -21.91 5.54
N VAL A 108 -2.70 -21.14 5.57
CA VAL A 108 -3.76 -21.30 6.56
C VAL A 108 -4.56 -22.57 6.34
N ASP A 109 -5.02 -22.80 5.12
CA ASP A 109 -5.85 -23.94 4.75
C ASP A 109 -5.04 -25.22 4.43
N GLY A 110 -3.70 -25.13 4.44
CA GLY A 110 -2.81 -26.23 4.08
C GLY A 110 -2.71 -26.49 2.57
N SER A 111 -3.19 -25.56 1.75
CA SER A 111 -3.01 -25.53 0.31
C SER A 111 -1.82 -24.63 -0.06
N LEU A 112 -1.36 -24.71 -1.31
CA LEU A 112 -0.49 -23.69 -1.91
C LEU A 112 -1.27 -22.59 -2.62
N ASN A 113 -2.60 -22.73 -2.67
CA ASN A 113 -3.47 -21.67 -3.15
C ASN A 113 -3.61 -20.59 -2.07
N VAL A 114 -3.66 -19.33 -2.47
CA VAL A 114 -3.93 -18.24 -1.53
C VAL A 114 -5.42 -18.26 -1.16
N SER A 115 -5.73 -18.53 0.10
CA SER A 115 -7.10 -18.48 0.60
C SER A 115 -7.48 -17.06 1.02
N TYR A 116 -8.74 -16.67 0.77
CA TYR A 116 -9.27 -15.42 1.31
C TYR A 116 -10.66 -15.57 1.93
N TYR A 117 -10.95 -14.73 2.90
CA TYR A 117 -12.23 -14.69 3.60
C TYR A 117 -12.80 -13.27 3.62
N VAL A 118 -14.12 -13.15 3.43
CA VAL A 118 -14.85 -11.88 3.54
C VAL A 118 -15.79 -11.98 4.73
N ASP A 119 -15.49 -11.21 5.78
CA ASP A 119 -16.33 -11.14 6.96
C ASP A 119 -17.62 -10.36 6.65
N GLN A 120 -18.74 -11.05 6.80
CA GLN A 120 -20.08 -10.51 6.60
C GLN A 120 -20.76 -10.11 7.92
N ASN A 121 -20.12 -10.37 9.06
CA ASN A 121 -20.62 -10.06 10.40
C ASN A 121 -20.33 -8.62 10.83
N ARG A 122 -19.43 -7.93 10.13
CA ARG A 122 -19.12 -6.50 10.30
C ARG A 122 -19.49 -5.72 9.03
N PRO A 123 -20.80 -5.55 8.75
CA PRO A 123 -21.26 -4.95 7.50
C PRO A 123 -20.94 -3.45 7.42
N CYS A 124 -20.80 -2.97 6.20
CA CYS A 124 -20.80 -1.54 5.88
C CYS A 124 -22.13 -0.89 6.29
N ALA A 125 -22.07 0.34 6.82
CA ALA A 125 -23.28 1.10 7.14
C ALA A 125 -24.06 1.58 5.90
N ASP A 126 -23.38 1.87 4.79
CA ASP A 126 -23.98 2.49 3.61
C ASP A 126 -24.50 1.49 2.56
N LEU A 127 -23.90 0.30 2.51
CA LEU A 127 -24.12 -0.67 1.44
C LEU A 127 -24.48 -2.05 2.01
N GLY A 128 -25.34 -2.78 1.29
CA GLY A 128 -25.69 -4.14 1.68
C GLY A 128 -24.50 -5.10 1.57
N VAL A 129 -24.41 -6.06 2.50
CA VAL A 129 -23.37 -7.10 2.56
C VAL A 129 -23.11 -7.79 1.22
N GLY A 130 -24.16 -8.05 0.43
CA GLY A 130 -24.02 -8.68 -0.89
C GLY A 130 -23.25 -7.80 -1.89
N ALA A 131 -23.49 -6.48 -1.87
CA ALA A 131 -22.82 -5.54 -2.76
C ALA A 131 -21.33 -5.40 -2.37
N THR A 132 -21.05 -5.18 -1.09
CA THR A 132 -19.68 -5.03 -0.59
C THR A 132 -18.86 -6.31 -0.77
N SER A 133 -19.45 -7.49 -0.47
CA SER A 133 -18.80 -8.78 -0.71
C SER A 133 -18.48 -8.98 -2.19
N ALA A 134 -19.41 -8.64 -3.08
CA ALA A 134 -19.18 -8.76 -4.52
C ALA A 134 -18.07 -7.82 -5.02
N SER A 135 -17.98 -6.61 -4.47
CA SER A 135 -16.90 -5.66 -4.78
C SER A 135 -15.53 -6.18 -4.32
N ILE A 136 -15.44 -6.72 -3.10
CA ILE A 136 -14.23 -7.36 -2.60
C ILE A 136 -13.85 -8.58 -3.46
N ASP A 137 -14.82 -9.42 -3.82
CA ASP A 137 -14.58 -10.60 -4.66
C ASP A 137 -14.03 -10.21 -6.04
N ARG A 138 -14.52 -9.11 -6.64
CA ARG A 138 -13.99 -8.60 -7.92
C ARG A 138 -12.56 -8.06 -7.79
N ALA A 139 -12.24 -7.40 -6.68
CA ALA A 139 -10.89 -6.95 -6.37
C ALA A 139 -9.92 -8.14 -6.24
N MET A 140 -10.26 -9.15 -5.44
CA MET A 140 -9.45 -10.38 -5.30
C MET A 140 -9.28 -11.10 -6.63
N ALA A 141 -10.38 -11.24 -7.40
CA ALA A 141 -10.32 -11.88 -8.70
C ALA A 141 -9.50 -11.08 -9.73
N SER A 142 -9.33 -9.76 -9.55
CA SER A 142 -8.46 -8.96 -10.42
C SER A 142 -6.98 -9.29 -10.21
N TRP A 143 -6.57 -9.51 -8.95
CA TRP A 143 -5.22 -9.99 -8.64
C TRP A 143 -5.00 -11.44 -9.05
N ASP A 144 -5.98 -12.33 -8.84
CA ASP A 144 -5.89 -13.74 -9.26
C ASP A 144 -5.73 -13.89 -10.78
N ARG A 145 -6.33 -12.98 -11.56
CA ARG A 145 -6.20 -12.94 -13.03
C ARG A 145 -4.91 -12.28 -13.53
N ALA A 146 -4.03 -11.81 -12.65
CA ALA A 146 -2.75 -11.24 -13.08
C ALA A 146 -1.93 -12.30 -13.83
N SER A 147 -1.58 -12.00 -15.08
CA SER A 147 -1.09 -13.00 -16.05
C SER A 147 0.24 -13.66 -15.71
N CYS A 148 0.99 -13.10 -14.77
CA CYS A 148 2.30 -13.60 -14.37
C CYS A 148 2.25 -14.55 -13.17
N SER A 149 1.15 -14.64 -12.43
CA SER A 149 1.01 -15.47 -11.24
C SER A 149 -0.04 -16.55 -11.41
N ASP A 150 0.12 -17.66 -10.69
CA ASP A 150 -0.88 -18.73 -10.58
C ASP A 150 -1.20 -18.95 -9.09
N LEU A 151 -1.91 -17.98 -8.50
CA LEU A 151 -2.20 -17.97 -7.06
C LEU A 151 -3.28 -18.98 -6.68
N GLY A 152 -4.12 -19.39 -7.64
CA GLY A 152 -5.23 -20.31 -7.43
C GLY A 152 -6.21 -19.83 -6.36
N MET A 153 -6.47 -18.52 -6.28
CA MET A 153 -7.14 -17.93 -5.11
C MET A 153 -8.46 -18.62 -4.78
N THR A 154 -8.62 -19.00 -3.52
CA THR A 154 -9.81 -19.74 -3.07
C THR A 154 -10.55 -18.97 -1.99
N LYS A 155 -11.81 -18.64 -2.26
CA LYS A 155 -12.68 -18.01 -1.26
C LYS A 155 -13.17 -19.04 -0.25
N ILE A 156 -12.93 -18.77 1.03
CA ILE A 156 -13.55 -19.52 2.12
C ILE A 156 -14.97 -18.98 2.33
N PRO A 157 -16.01 -19.85 2.35
CA PRO A 157 -17.39 -19.40 2.56
C PRO A 157 -17.56 -18.64 3.87
N SER A 158 -18.28 -17.51 3.81
CA SER A 158 -18.62 -16.73 5.00
C SER A 158 -19.55 -17.52 5.93
N SER A 159 -19.42 -17.26 7.23
CA SER A 159 -20.27 -17.88 8.26
C SER A 159 -20.47 -16.94 9.44
N ASN A 160 -21.71 -16.88 9.92
CA ASN A 160 -22.05 -16.12 11.13
C ASN A 160 -21.47 -16.75 12.43
N ALA A 161 -20.95 -17.97 12.35
CA ALA A 161 -20.28 -18.62 13.47
C ALA A 161 -18.78 -18.27 13.54
N VAL A 162 -18.21 -17.73 12.47
CA VAL A 162 -16.80 -17.33 12.42
C VAL A 162 -16.68 -15.89 12.92
N THR A 163 -15.84 -15.68 13.93
CA THR A 163 -15.47 -14.35 14.40
C THR A 163 -14.05 -14.08 13.94
N THR A 164 -13.83 -13.12 13.05
CA THR A 164 -12.49 -12.73 12.58
C THR A 164 -12.01 -11.49 13.33
N GLY A 165 -10.78 -11.03 13.08
CA GLY A 165 -10.31 -9.73 13.54
C GLY A 165 -9.45 -9.82 14.79
N PHE A 166 -8.25 -10.34 14.59
CA PHE A 166 -7.16 -10.43 15.55
C PHE A 166 -6.76 -9.04 16.04
N ILE A 167 -6.54 -8.10 15.12
CA ILE A 167 -6.17 -6.72 15.45
C ILE A 167 -7.32 -6.00 16.16
N SER A 168 -8.56 -6.12 15.67
CA SER A 168 -9.70 -5.52 16.35
C SER A 168 -9.89 -6.08 17.76
N PHE A 169 -9.59 -7.37 17.99
CA PHE A 169 -9.66 -7.98 19.31
C PHE A 169 -8.63 -7.38 20.27
N ILE A 170 -7.38 -7.24 19.83
CA ILE A 170 -6.29 -6.60 20.60
C ILE A 170 -6.65 -5.18 21.01
N LEU A 171 -7.26 -4.43 20.08
CA LEU A 171 -7.62 -3.03 20.31
C LEU A 171 -8.95 -2.87 21.08
N GLY A 172 -9.64 -3.97 21.40
CA GLY A 172 -10.87 -3.95 22.21
C GLY A 172 -12.15 -3.63 21.45
N TYR A 173 -12.15 -3.79 20.12
CA TYR A 173 -13.32 -3.56 19.24
C TYR A 173 -14.08 -4.86 18.90
N GLY A 174 -13.80 -5.94 19.63
CA GLY A 174 -14.34 -7.27 19.35
C GLY A 174 -13.53 -8.03 18.28
N GLY A 175 -13.81 -9.31 18.12
CA GLY A 175 -13.05 -10.22 17.27
C GLY A 175 -12.59 -11.46 18.03
N SER A 176 -11.64 -12.20 17.46
CA SER A 176 -10.98 -13.32 18.13
C SER A 176 -9.56 -13.49 17.60
N PHE A 177 -8.79 -14.40 18.19
CA PHE A 177 -7.49 -14.81 17.69
C PHE A 177 -7.57 -15.94 16.64
N ASP A 178 -8.78 -16.29 16.19
CA ASP A 178 -8.97 -17.35 15.21
C ASP A 178 -8.54 -16.87 13.82
N VAL A 179 -7.79 -17.71 13.12
CA VAL A 179 -7.31 -17.44 11.75
C VAL A 179 -8.17 -18.23 10.79
N THR A 180 -8.78 -17.55 9.82
CA THR A 180 -9.75 -18.17 8.91
C THR A 180 -9.20 -18.40 7.51
N ALA A 181 -8.37 -17.47 6.99
CA ALA A 181 -7.76 -17.54 5.66
C ALA A 181 -6.39 -16.84 5.67
N ASP A 182 -5.62 -16.96 4.58
CA ASP A 182 -4.34 -16.26 4.41
C ASP A 182 -4.56 -14.73 4.32
N ILE A 183 -5.63 -14.31 3.65
CA ILE A 183 -6.08 -12.91 3.57
C ILE A 183 -7.51 -12.79 4.10
N VAL A 184 -7.71 -11.99 5.14
CA VAL A 184 -9.01 -11.83 5.80
C VAL A 184 -9.49 -10.39 5.68
N HIS A 185 -10.51 -10.17 4.86
CA HIS A 185 -11.27 -8.92 4.86
C HIS A 185 -12.20 -8.92 6.08
N CYS A 186 -11.73 -8.31 7.17
CA CYS A 186 -12.38 -8.30 8.48
C CYS A 186 -13.60 -7.37 8.57
N GLY A 187 -13.92 -6.65 7.49
CA GLY A 187 -15.12 -5.82 7.37
C GLY A 187 -14.92 -4.39 7.83
N TRP A 188 -16.03 -3.74 8.22
CA TRP A 188 -16.09 -2.31 8.49
C TRP A 188 -15.95 -2.02 9.98
N MET A 189 -15.08 -1.07 10.32
CA MET A 189 -14.76 -0.66 11.68
C MET A 189 -15.10 0.82 11.90
N SER A 190 -15.49 1.14 13.13
CA SER A 190 -15.81 2.52 13.51
C SER A 190 -14.60 3.46 13.34
N GLY A 191 -14.85 4.76 13.15
CA GLY A 191 -13.77 5.75 13.10
C GLY A 191 -12.85 5.76 14.34
N ALA A 192 -13.36 5.36 15.52
CA ALA A 192 -12.54 5.25 16.72
C ALA A 192 -11.38 4.25 16.56
N PHE A 193 -11.63 3.11 15.90
CA PHE A 193 -10.59 2.12 15.59
C PHE A 193 -9.46 2.77 14.80
N PHE A 194 -9.79 3.55 13.76
CA PHE A 194 -8.78 4.22 12.93
C PHE A 194 -8.05 5.36 13.65
N ASN A 195 -8.71 6.04 14.58
CA ASN A 195 -8.06 7.05 15.43
C ASN A 195 -7.03 6.45 16.41
N ASP A 196 -7.19 5.19 16.81
CA ASP A 196 -6.19 4.49 17.61
C ASP A 196 -4.93 4.18 16.80
N LEU A 197 -5.07 3.98 15.49
CA LEU A 197 -3.96 3.72 14.56
C LEU A 197 -3.14 4.98 14.29
N ALA A 198 -3.81 6.09 13.97
CA ALA A 198 -3.13 7.35 13.66
C ALA A 198 -3.98 8.56 14.09
N PRO A 199 -3.34 9.70 14.44
CA PRO A 199 -4.07 10.95 14.66
C PRO A 199 -4.98 11.30 13.47
N ASN A 200 -6.26 11.56 13.74
CA ASN A 200 -7.28 11.82 12.73
C ASN A 200 -7.48 10.67 11.72
N GLY A 201 -7.13 9.43 12.08
CA GLY A 201 -7.32 8.27 11.22
C GLY A 201 -8.77 8.10 10.76
N SER A 202 -9.75 8.45 11.61
CA SER A 202 -11.17 8.38 11.25
C SER A 202 -11.56 9.23 10.04
N THR A 203 -10.82 10.30 9.75
CA THR A 203 -11.14 11.25 8.66
C THR A 203 -10.21 11.12 7.48
N ASN A 204 -9.13 10.35 7.61
CA ASN A 204 -8.06 10.31 6.61
C ASN A 204 -7.72 8.89 6.15
N ILE A 205 -8.04 7.82 6.89
CA ILE A 205 -7.75 6.44 6.51
C ILE A 205 -9.01 5.74 5.99
N LEU A 206 -8.98 5.27 4.74
CA LEU A 206 -10.11 4.57 4.11
C LEU A 206 -10.11 3.07 4.38
N GLY A 207 -8.93 2.47 4.31
CA GLY A 207 -8.68 1.06 4.55
C GLY A 207 -7.32 0.87 5.19
N VAL A 208 -7.11 -0.28 5.82
CA VAL A 208 -5.83 -0.66 6.39
C VAL A 208 -5.63 -2.16 6.26
N THR A 209 -4.42 -2.56 5.91
CA THR A 209 -3.96 -3.95 5.86
C THR A 209 -2.86 -4.17 6.91
N PHE A 210 -3.09 -5.13 7.79
CA PHE A 210 -2.11 -5.57 8.79
C PHE A 210 -1.40 -6.84 8.31
N THR A 211 -0.08 -6.86 8.49
CA THR A 211 0.76 -8.03 8.22
C THR A 211 1.11 -8.71 9.54
N LEU A 212 0.68 -9.95 9.71
CA LEU A 212 1.08 -10.78 10.84
C LEU A 212 2.09 -11.83 10.35
N VAL A 213 3.19 -11.98 11.09
CA VAL A 213 4.32 -12.83 10.71
C VAL A 213 4.62 -13.86 11.78
N PHE A 214 5.24 -14.96 11.37
CA PHE A 214 5.73 -15.97 12.30
C PHE A 214 6.96 -15.47 13.08
N THR A 215 7.10 -15.97 14.30
CA THR A 215 8.32 -15.84 15.11
C THR A 215 8.79 -17.20 15.60
N ASP A 216 10.09 -17.32 15.86
CA ASP A 216 10.66 -18.49 16.53
C ASP A 216 10.29 -18.54 18.02
N ASP A 217 10.79 -19.56 18.73
CA ASP A 217 10.51 -19.77 20.15
C ASP A 217 11.10 -18.65 21.03
N GLU A 218 12.18 -18.02 20.59
CA GLU A 218 12.82 -16.86 21.22
C GLU A 218 12.13 -15.52 20.90
N GLY A 219 11.18 -15.51 19.95
CA GLY A 219 10.44 -14.33 19.54
C GLY A 219 11.10 -13.52 18.41
N ASN A 220 12.11 -14.07 17.73
CA ASN A 220 12.70 -13.46 16.55
C ASN A 220 11.82 -13.73 15.32
N LEU A 221 11.77 -12.75 14.41
CA LEU A 221 11.07 -12.90 13.14
C LEU A 221 11.74 -14.00 12.28
N THR A 222 10.95 -14.84 11.62
CA THR A 222 11.47 -15.95 10.81
C THR A 222 11.61 -15.56 9.33
N ASP A 223 12.57 -16.20 8.64
CA ASP A 223 12.78 -16.18 7.18
C ASP A 223 13.23 -17.59 6.79
N VAL A 224 12.28 -18.53 6.69
CA VAL A 224 12.59 -19.96 6.56
C VAL A 224 13.04 -20.36 5.17
N ASP A 225 12.59 -19.65 4.14
CA ASP A 225 12.97 -19.89 2.76
C ASP A 225 14.19 -19.06 2.30
N LYS A 226 14.70 -18.19 3.18
CA LYS A 226 15.92 -17.40 3.03
C LYS A 226 15.83 -16.42 1.86
N ASN A 227 14.66 -15.86 1.65
CA ASN A 227 14.41 -14.88 0.59
C ASN A 227 14.69 -13.43 1.05
N GLY A 228 15.03 -13.23 2.33
CA GLY A 228 15.31 -11.91 2.91
C GLY A 228 14.06 -11.14 3.34
N GLN A 229 12.88 -11.78 3.33
CA GLN A 229 11.61 -11.24 3.80
C GLN A 229 11.13 -12.07 5.00
N TYR A 230 10.36 -11.46 5.90
CA TYR A 230 9.79 -12.18 7.04
C TYR A 230 8.63 -13.09 6.61
N ASP A 231 8.53 -14.26 7.21
CA ASP A 231 7.50 -15.25 6.88
C ASP A 231 6.12 -14.79 7.36
N VAL A 232 5.23 -14.45 6.41
CA VAL A 232 3.85 -14.05 6.70
C VAL A 232 3.02 -15.25 7.17
N ALA A 233 2.29 -15.03 8.26
CA ALA A 233 1.30 -15.97 8.77
C ALA A 233 -0.07 -15.76 8.13
N PHE A 234 -0.57 -14.52 8.15
CA PHE A 234 -1.79 -14.09 7.46
C PHE A 234 -1.89 -12.56 7.47
N ARG A 235 -2.86 -12.02 6.74
CA ARG A 235 -3.14 -10.58 6.69
C ARG A 235 -4.60 -10.26 7.00
N GLU A 236 -4.81 -9.12 7.65
CA GLU A 236 -6.15 -8.62 7.97
C GLU A 236 -6.39 -7.26 7.33
N ILE A 237 -7.53 -7.11 6.67
CA ILE A 237 -7.95 -5.90 5.98
C ILE A 237 -9.19 -5.33 6.66
N TYR A 238 -9.18 -4.05 7.02
CA TYR A 238 -10.29 -3.35 7.66
C TYR A 238 -10.66 -2.09 6.88
N TYR A 239 -11.96 -1.77 6.83
CA TYR A 239 -12.49 -0.59 6.15
C TYR A 239 -13.07 0.42 7.14
N ASN A 240 -12.93 1.70 6.87
CA ASN A 240 -13.39 2.75 7.77
C ASN A 240 -14.85 3.14 7.50
N ASP A 241 -15.72 2.75 8.43
CA ASP A 241 -17.17 3.00 8.37
C ASP A 241 -17.56 4.46 8.69
N ASN A 242 -16.59 5.33 8.95
CA ASN A 242 -16.82 6.77 9.10
C ASN A 242 -16.89 7.51 7.75
N PHE A 243 -16.64 6.82 6.64
CA PHE A 243 -16.76 7.34 5.28
C PHE A 243 -18.02 6.82 4.60
N ALA A 244 -18.57 7.64 3.70
CA ALA A 244 -19.65 7.21 2.81
C ALA A 244 -19.11 6.30 1.70
N TRP A 245 -19.51 5.04 1.71
CA TRP A 245 -19.10 4.02 0.74
C TRP A 245 -20.06 3.89 -0.44
N HIS A 246 -19.49 3.55 -1.59
CA HIS A 246 -20.23 3.34 -2.83
C HIS A 246 -19.74 2.07 -3.56
N ASP A 247 -20.62 1.47 -4.38
CA ASP A 247 -20.35 0.26 -5.15
C ASP A 247 -20.41 0.48 -6.68
N GLN A 248 -20.37 1.75 -7.11
CA GLN A 248 -20.49 2.18 -8.50
C GLN A 248 -19.51 3.28 -8.86
N ASP A 249 -19.01 3.23 -10.09
CA ASP A 249 -18.10 4.20 -10.69
C ASP A 249 -18.64 5.64 -10.59
N GLY A 250 -17.83 6.56 -10.04
CA GLY A 250 -18.07 8.01 -10.06
C GLY A 250 -18.54 8.65 -8.75
N GLN A 251 -18.71 7.87 -7.68
CA GLN A 251 -18.88 8.39 -6.32
C GLN A 251 -17.54 8.42 -5.56
N LYS A 252 -17.49 9.11 -4.41
CA LYS A 252 -16.20 9.52 -3.81
C LYS A 252 -15.30 8.36 -3.40
N TYR A 253 -15.82 7.36 -2.67
CA TYR A 253 -15.03 6.22 -2.20
C TYR A 253 -15.70 4.90 -2.62
N ASP A 254 -15.12 4.26 -3.61
CA ASP A 254 -15.59 2.99 -4.15
C ASP A 254 -14.98 1.79 -3.39
N VAL A 255 -15.84 0.85 -3.00
CA VAL A 255 -15.42 -0.33 -2.21
C VAL A 255 -14.47 -1.21 -3.01
N GLU A 256 -14.72 -1.43 -4.31
CA GLU A 256 -13.86 -2.28 -5.14
C GLU A 256 -12.48 -1.67 -5.30
N TRP A 257 -12.39 -0.35 -5.48
CA TRP A 257 -11.12 0.37 -5.57
C TRP A 257 -10.30 0.22 -4.29
N VAL A 258 -10.89 0.51 -3.12
CA VAL A 258 -10.16 0.41 -1.85
C VAL A 258 -9.82 -1.06 -1.57
N ALA A 259 -10.73 -1.99 -1.83
CA ALA A 259 -10.44 -3.41 -1.69
C ALA A 259 -9.33 -3.88 -2.64
N LEU A 260 -9.23 -3.34 -3.86
CA LEU A 260 -8.16 -3.67 -4.80
C LEU A 260 -6.80 -3.20 -4.28
N HIS A 261 -6.73 -2.00 -3.71
CA HIS A 261 -5.55 -1.46 -3.07
C HIS A 261 -5.12 -2.30 -1.85
N GLU A 262 -6.03 -2.49 -0.89
CA GLU A 262 -5.75 -3.23 0.33
C GLU A 262 -5.44 -4.71 0.04
N ALA A 263 -6.08 -5.32 -0.96
CA ALA A 263 -5.72 -6.67 -1.41
C ALA A 263 -4.31 -6.72 -2.03
N GLY A 264 -3.83 -5.63 -2.62
CA GLY A 264 -2.44 -5.53 -3.06
C GLY A 264 -1.46 -5.63 -1.89
N HIS A 265 -1.74 -4.92 -0.79
CA HIS A 265 -1.04 -5.14 0.48
C HIS A 265 -1.26 -6.56 1.02
N GLY A 266 -2.47 -7.11 0.89
CA GLY A 266 -2.82 -8.51 1.13
C GLY A 266 -1.83 -9.48 0.48
N LEU A 267 -1.35 -9.11 -0.71
CA LEU A 267 -0.45 -9.87 -1.58
C LEU A 267 0.97 -9.29 -1.60
N SER A 268 1.42 -8.77 -0.46
CA SER A 268 2.82 -8.37 -0.25
C SER A 268 3.30 -7.16 -1.05
N GLN A 269 2.42 -6.45 -1.76
CA GLN A 269 2.79 -5.20 -2.42
C GLN A 269 2.84 -4.05 -1.42
N GLY A 270 3.90 -3.25 -1.49
CA GLY A 270 4.03 -2.00 -0.75
C GLY A 270 3.44 -0.83 -1.53
N HIS A 271 3.24 0.29 -0.83
CA HIS A 271 2.92 1.54 -1.48
C HIS A 271 3.93 1.91 -2.58
N PHE A 272 3.46 2.59 -3.62
CA PHE A 272 4.33 3.09 -4.68
C PHE A 272 3.78 4.30 -5.42
N GLY A 273 4.69 5.21 -5.73
CA GLY A 273 4.43 6.40 -6.52
C GLY A 273 4.40 7.65 -5.66
N SER A 274 4.15 8.76 -6.34
CA SER A 274 4.07 10.07 -5.72
C SER A 274 2.78 10.77 -6.12
N ARG A 275 2.17 11.49 -5.17
CA ARG A 275 1.14 12.49 -5.46
C ARG A 275 1.71 13.87 -5.25
N PHE A 276 1.43 14.76 -6.19
CA PHE A 276 1.72 16.18 -6.03
C PHE A 276 0.64 17.08 -6.60
N VAL A 277 0.47 18.25 -6.00
CA VAL A 277 -0.43 19.29 -6.50
C VAL A 277 0.39 20.39 -7.16
N THR A 278 -0.09 20.86 -8.31
CA THR A 278 0.41 22.07 -8.93
C THR A 278 -0.31 23.26 -8.30
N ASN A 279 0.39 24.01 -7.46
CA ASN A 279 -0.27 25.02 -6.61
C ASN A 279 -0.83 26.20 -7.39
N SER A 280 -0.37 26.45 -8.61
CA SER A 280 -0.89 27.52 -9.48
C SER A 280 -2.29 27.25 -10.04
N ASN A 281 -2.73 25.99 -10.07
CA ASN A 281 -4.03 25.62 -10.64
C ASN A 281 -4.77 24.53 -9.83
N GLY A 282 -4.23 24.11 -8.69
CA GLY A 282 -4.78 23.05 -7.84
C GLY A 282 -4.85 21.69 -8.52
N LYS A 283 -4.23 21.49 -9.69
CA LYS A 283 -4.29 20.21 -10.39
C LYS A 283 -3.48 19.17 -9.64
N ARG A 284 -4.11 18.03 -9.41
CA ARG A 284 -3.47 16.84 -8.85
C ARG A 284 -2.75 16.06 -9.94
N HIS A 285 -1.61 15.52 -9.57
CA HIS A 285 -0.77 14.71 -10.43
C HIS A 285 -0.31 13.47 -9.67
N TYR A 286 -0.19 12.37 -10.39
CA TYR A 286 0.33 11.10 -9.91
C TYR A 286 1.53 10.69 -10.76
N ALA A 287 2.56 10.14 -10.12
CA ALA A 287 3.77 9.67 -10.79
C ALA A 287 4.30 8.38 -10.14
N PRO A 288 3.98 7.19 -10.69
CA PRO A 288 2.93 6.94 -11.68
C PRO A 288 1.52 6.99 -11.06
N LEU A 289 0.50 7.04 -11.92
CA LEU A 289 -0.85 6.64 -11.54
C LEU A 289 -0.87 5.11 -11.38
N ALA A 290 -1.20 4.65 -10.19
CA ALA A 290 -1.08 3.26 -9.76
C ALA A 290 -2.10 2.97 -8.65
N VAL A 291 -2.59 1.72 -8.60
CA VAL A 291 -3.48 1.25 -7.53
C VAL A 291 -2.79 1.37 -6.19
N MET A 292 -1.51 0.98 -6.09
CA MET A 292 -0.75 1.00 -4.84
C MET A 292 -0.27 2.41 -4.43
N ASN A 293 -0.87 3.48 -4.95
CA ASN A 293 -0.63 4.82 -4.42
C ASN A 293 -1.26 4.93 -3.02
N PRO A 294 -0.56 5.47 -2.00
CA PRO A 294 -1.08 5.64 -0.64
C PRO A 294 -2.21 6.68 -0.52
N ALA A 295 -2.58 7.35 -1.61
CA ALA A 295 -3.78 8.18 -1.67
C ALA A 295 -4.76 7.67 -2.72
N TYR A 296 -6.02 7.69 -2.34
CA TYR A 296 -7.14 7.33 -3.21
C TYR A 296 -7.17 8.20 -4.46
N ASN A 297 -7.43 7.58 -5.62
CA ASN A 297 -7.68 8.28 -6.87
C ASN A 297 -8.93 7.73 -7.56
N THR A 298 -9.76 8.61 -8.12
CA THR A 298 -11.01 8.23 -8.79
C THR A 298 -10.82 7.70 -10.21
N ASP A 299 -9.61 7.79 -10.75
CA ASP A 299 -9.37 7.70 -12.19
C ASP A 299 -8.95 6.29 -12.65
N THR A 300 -8.66 5.34 -11.76
CA THR A 300 -8.21 3.99 -12.18
C THR A 300 -8.53 2.88 -11.17
N PRO A 301 -9.65 2.14 -11.31
CA PRO A 301 -9.90 0.90 -10.56
C PRO A 301 -9.23 -0.33 -11.20
N LYS A 302 -8.03 -0.17 -11.78
CA LYS A 302 -7.38 -1.23 -12.56
C LYS A 302 -5.91 -1.34 -12.22
N ILE A 303 -5.43 -2.58 -12.09
CA ILE A 303 -4.01 -2.91 -11.92
C ILE A 303 -3.23 -2.30 -13.11
N GLY A 304 -2.42 -1.28 -12.82
CA GLY A 304 -1.57 -0.65 -13.82
C GLY A 304 -0.29 -1.44 -14.06
N GLU A 305 0.50 -1.04 -15.04
CA GLU A 305 1.75 -1.74 -15.40
C GLU A 305 2.73 -1.82 -14.21
N THR A 306 2.83 -0.75 -13.42
CA THR A 306 3.75 -0.74 -12.27
C THR A 306 3.24 -1.64 -11.15
N ASP A 307 1.93 -1.73 -10.94
CA ASP A 307 1.32 -2.65 -9.96
C ASP A 307 1.51 -4.10 -10.40
N LEU A 308 1.27 -4.38 -11.68
CA LEU A 308 1.54 -5.69 -12.27
C LEU A 308 3.01 -6.08 -12.13
N ALA A 309 3.95 -5.17 -12.42
CA ALA A 309 5.38 -5.45 -12.27
C ALA A 309 5.76 -5.79 -10.82
N GLY A 310 5.23 -5.04 -9.84
CA GLY A 310 5.41 -5.34 -8.42
C GLY A 310 4.85 -6.71 -8.05
N HIS A 311 3.60 -6.99 -8.45
CA HIS A 311 2.96 -8.28 -8.27
C HIS A 311 3.77 -9.44 -8.87
N CYS A 312 4.23 -9.31 -10.11
CA CYS A 312 5.03 -10.34 -10.78
C CYS A 312 6.37 -10.57 -10.09
N SER A 313 6.98 -9.52 -9.53
CA SER A 313 8.27 -9.66 -8.82
C SER A 313 8.15 -10.53 -7.57
N LEU A 314 6.96 -10.60 -6.97
CA LEU A 314 6.64 -11.40 -5.79
C LEU A 314 6.13 -12.79 -6.19
N TRP A 315 5.16 -12.83 -7.10
CA TRP A 315 4.31 -14.01 -7.30
C TRP A 315 4.57 -14.79 -8.58
N ALA A 316 5.45 -14.34 -9.48
CA ALA A 316 5.65 -15.03 -10.76
C ALA A 316 6.23 -16.45 -10.63
N MET A 317 6.90 -16.70 -9.51
CA MET A 317 7.45 -18.01 -9.18
C MET A 317 6.54 -18.82 -8.27
N TRP A 318 5.37 -18.34 -7.85
CA TRP A 318 4.48 -19.06 -6.93
C TRP A 318 3.81 -20.28 -7.59
N PRO A 319 3.62 -21.41 -6.87
CA PRO A 319 4.11 -21.75 -5.52
C PRO A 319 5.50 -22.45 -5.52
N LYS A 320 6.35 -22.10 -6.50
CA LYS A 320 7.55 -22.73 -7.05
C LYS A 320 7.27 -23.64 -8.25
N LYS A 321 7.84 -23.25 -9.39
CA LYS A 321 8.20 -24.14 -10.51
C LYS A 321 9.70 -24.40 -10.49
#